data_AF-A0A4Y7ZL26-F1
#
_entry.id   AF-A0A4Y7ZL26-F1
#
_cell.length_a   1.000
_cell.length_b   1.000
_cell.length_c   1.000
_cell.angle_alpha   90.00
_cell.angle_beta   90.00
_cell.angle_gamma   90.00
#
_symmetry.space_group_name_H-M   'P 1'
#
loop_
_entity.id
_entity.type
_entity.pdbx_description
1 polymer ?
#
loop_
_entity_poly.entity_id
_entity_poly.type
_entity_poly.pdbx_seq_one_letter_code
_entity_poly.pdbx_strand_id
1 'polypeptide(L)'
;MEQVKFAMVEKKAIRAADENIATQVEKLKADAGSTELSVTVDWNAVGQMISENTDALASDSYENVWVLGHTGERTVAALEAMSTICNDDADYKEELANITSIVVKPKAKFDDSKSEFSIDGTEITIESGHRMTRSASDFVEPIKALF
;
A
#
# COMPACT_ATOMS: atom_id res chain seq x y z
N MET A 1 -15.72 -16.48 -3.89
CA MET A 1 -14.25 -16.57 -3.91
C MET A 1 -13.81 -17.35 -2.70
N GLU A 2 -12.92 -18.34 -2.88
CA GLU A 2 -12.33 -19.10 -1.77
C GLU A 2 -11.28 -18.21 -1.09
N GLN A 3 -11.27 -18.16 0.26
CA GLN A 3 -10.28 -17.37 1.01
C GLN A 3 -8.90 -18.02 0.89
N VAL A 4 -7.86 -17.21 0.66
CA VAL A 4 -6.48 -17.70 0.64
C VAL A 4 -6.07 -18.14 2.06
N LYS A 5 -5.54 -19.35 2.18
CA LYS A 5 -5.07 -19.88 3.46
C LYS A 5 -3.57 -19.62 3.63
N PHE A 6 -3.24 -18.62 4.44
CA PHE A 6 -1.85 -18.34 4.82
C PHE A 6 -1.30 -19.32 5.85
N ALA A 7 -0.06 -19.76 5.65
CA ALA A 7 0.74 -20.49 6.62
C ALA A 7 1.07 -19.63 7.84
N MET A 8 1.51 -20.26 8.94
CA MET A 8 1.78 -19.54 10.20
C MET A 8 2.87 -18.46 10.07
N VAL A 9 3.88 -18.72 9.24
CA VAL A 9 4.96 -17.74 8.98
C VAL A 9 4.45 -16.53 8.17
N GLU A 10 3.58 -16.75 7.18
CA GLU A 10 2.97 -15.70 6.36
C GLU A 10 2.02 -14.83 7.21
N LYS A 11 1.23 -15.44 8.09
CA LYS A 11 0.39 -14.71 9.06
C LYS A 11 1.21 -13.83 10.00
N LYS A 12 2.43 -14.24 10.37
CA LYS A 12 3.34 -13.40 11.17
C LYS A 12 3.84 -12.21 10.36
N ALA A 13 4.21 -12.42 9.10
CA ALA A 13 4.62 -11.35 8.20
C ALA A 13 3.50 -10.31 7.98
N ILE A 14 2.28 -10.77 7.74
CA ILE A 14 1.09 -9.91 7.59
C ILE A 14 0.88 -9.06 8.84
N ARG A 15 0.91 -9.65 10.05
CA ARG A 15 0.74 -8.88 11.29
C ARG A 15 1.82 -7.82 11.49
N ALA A 16 3.08 -8.15 11.20
CA ALA A 16 4.16 -7.17 11.29
C ALA A 16 3.98 -6.02 10.30
N ALA A 17 3.49 -6.32 9.08
CA ALA A 17 3.13 -5.29 8.11
C ALA A 17 1.97 -4.42 8.60
N ASP A 18 0.89 -5.03 9.11
CA ASP A 18 -0.28 -4.32 9.64
C ASP A 18 0.09 -3.39 10.82
N GLU A 19 0.98 -3.82 11.72
CA GLU A 19 1.46 -3.00 12.84
C GLU A 19 2.21 -1.74 12.36
N ASN A 20 3.06 -1.89 11.35
CA ASN A 20 3.79 -0.77 10.75
C ASN A 20 2.86 0.19 9.99
N ILE A 21 1.90 -0.37 9.23
CA ILE A 21 0.88 0.40 8.52
C ILE A 21 0.06 1.20 9.53
N ALA A 22 -0.48 0.56 10.57
CA ALA A 22 -1.28 1.22 11.60
C ALA A 22 -0.52 2.39 12.25
N THR A 23 0.76 2.18 12.55
CA THR A 23 1.63 3.25 13.09
C THR A 23 1.73 4.43 12.12
N GLN A 24 1.88 4.18 10.82
CA GLN A 24 1.99 5.25 9.83
C GLN A 24 0.64 5.92 9.52
N VAL A 25 -0.47 5.19 9.59
CA VAL A 25 -1.83 5.75 9.45
C VAL A 25 -2.10 6.80 10.52
N GLU A 26 -1.73 6.54 11.77
CA GLU A 26 -1.94 7.51 12.85
C GLU A 26 -1.09 8.78 12.67
N LYS A 27 0.11 8.68 12.09
CA LYS A 27 0.88 9.86 11.70
C LYS A 27 0.22 10.63 10.57
N LEU A 28 -0.20 9.94 9.51
CA LEU A 28 -0.87 10.59 8.38
C LEU A 28 -2.16 11.31 8.81
N LYS A 29 -2.95 10.70 9.69
CA LYS A 29 -4.12 11.34 10.31
C LYS A 29 -3.75 12.66 10.99
N ALA A 30 -2.69 12.65 11.80
CA ALA A 30 -2.23 13.86 12.49
C ALA A 30 -1.70 14.92 11.50
N ASP A 31 -0.94 14.52 10.49
CA ASP A 31 -0.34 15.42 9.50
C ASP A 31 -1.40 16.03 8.56
N ALA A 32 -2.37 15.23 8.11
CA ALA A 32 -3.47 15.64 7.25
C ALA A 32 -4.59 16.37 8.01
N GLY A 33 -4.71 16.15 9.33
CA GLY A 33 -5.86 16.64 10.10
C GLY A 33 -7.14 15.82 9.90
N SER A 34 -7.03 14.58 9.42
CA SER A 34 -8.16 13.66 9.24
C SER A 34 -8.29 12.74 10.45
N THR A 35 -9.50 12.62 11.02
CA THR A 35 -9.78 11.66 12.11
C THR A 35 -10.44 10.38 11.63
N GLU A 36 -10.94 10.36 10.40
CA GLU A 36 -11.78 9.27 9.87
C GLU A 36 -11.02 8.32 8.94
N LEU A 37 -9.78 8.66 8.55
CA LEU A 37 -8.98 7.86 7.62
C LEU A 37 -8.84 6.41 8.08
N SER A 38 -9.21 5.47 7.21
CA SER A 38 -8.98 4.04 7.37
C SER A 38 -8.12 3.52 6.22
N VAL A 39 -7.22 2.59 6.51
CA VAL A 39 -6.36 1.97 5.49
C VAL A 39 -6.51 0.46 5.58
N THR A 40 -6.84 -0.17 4.45
CA THR A 40 -7.03 -1.61 4.36
C THR A 40 -6.15 -2.17 3.26
N VAL A 41 -5.38 -3.21 3.56
CA VAL A 41 -4.67 -4.01 2.55
C VAL A 41 -5.47 -5.28 2.28
N ASP A 42 -5.81 -5.53 1.02
CA ASP A 42 -6.45 -6.78 0.61
C ASP A 42 -5.42 -7.91 0.56
N TRP A 43 -5.10 -8.45 1.74
CA TRP A 43 -4.19 -9.57 1.87
C TRP A 43 -4.66 -10.82 1.11
N ASN A 44 -5.96 -11.02 0.92
CA ASN A 44 -6.45 -12.16 0.12
C ASN A 44 -6.06 -11.99 -1.35
N ALA A 45 -6.23 -10.79 -1.91
CA ALA A 45 -5.77 -10.49 -3.26
C ALA A 45 -4.25 -10.65 -3.39
N VAL A 46 -3.46 -10.23 -2.39
CA VAL A 46 -1.99 -10.46 -2.36
C VAL A 46 -1.68 -11.96 -2.38
N GLY A 47 -2.39 -12.76 -1.60
CA GLY A 47 -2.26 -14.21 -1.60
C GLY A 47 -2.62 -14.86 -2.93
N GLN A 48 -3.67 -14.37 -3.60
CA GLN A 48 -4.06 -14.83 -4.94
C GLN A 48 -2.97 -14.49 -5.96
N MET A 49 -2.49 -13.25 -5.97
CA MET A 49 -1.38 -12.83 -6.83
C MET A 49 -0.14 -13.71 -6.64
N ILE A 50 0.24 -14.02 -5.40
CA ILE A 50 1.36 -14.95 -5.12
C ILE A 50 1.11 -16.32 -5.76
N SER A 51 -0.10 -16.87 -5.59
CA SER A 51 -0.44 -18.20 -6.13
C SER A 51 -0.52 -18.25 -7.66
N GLU A 52 -0.87 -17.14 -8.30
CA GLU A 52 -1.01 -17.03 -9.77
C GLU A 52 0.32 -16.71 -10.47
N ASN A 53 1.35 -16.29 -9.72
CA ASN A 53 2.65 -15.84 -10.25
C ASN A 53 3.83 -16.72 -9.79
N THR A 54 3.61 -18.01 -9.49
CA THR A 54 4.65 -18.90 -8.93
C THR A 54 5.93 -18.97 -9.75
N ASP A 55 5.80 -18.99 -11.09
CA ASP A 55 6.96 -19.08 -11.99
C ASP A 55 7.79 -17.79 -11.98
N ALA A 56 7.13 -16.63 -11.95
CA ALA A 56 7.78 -15.33 -11.88
C ALA A 56 8.51 -15.14 -10.53
N LEU A 57 7.86 -15.54 -9.43
CA LEU A 57 8.45 -15.53 -8.10
C LEU A 57 9.67 -16.45 -8.02
N ALA A 58 9.57 -17.67 -8.56
CA ALA A 58 10.67 -18.63 -8.57
C ALA A 58 11.86 -18.12 -9.40
N SER A 59 11.61 -17.50 -10.56
CA SER A 59 12.66 -16.92 -11.40
C SER A 59 13.47 -15.85 -10.67
N ASP A 60 12.81 -15.02 -9.86
CA ASP A 60 13.46 -13.97 -9.06
C ASP A 60 13.84 -14.44 -7.64
N SER A 61 13.72 -15.74 -7.34
CA SER A 61 14.00 -16.34 -6.02
C SER A 61 13.26 -15.67 -4.86
N TYR A 62 12.02 -15.23 -5.12
CA TYR A 62 11.18 -14.58 -4.12
C TYR A 62 10.45 -15.59 -3.24
N GLU A 63 10.49 -15.34 -1.94
CA GLU A 63 9.66 -16.04 -0.96
C GLU A 63 8.33 -15.30 -0.74
N ASN A 64 7.24 -16.03 -0.51
CA ASN A 64 5.92 -15.46 -0.22
C ASN A 64 5.96 -14.44 0.93
N VAL A 65 6.74 -14.74 1.98
CA VAL A 65 6.91 -13.86 3.14
C VAL A 65 7.55 -12.51 2.78
N TRP A 66 8.42 -12.48 1.77
CA TRP A 66 9.01 -11.24 1.28
C TRP A 66 8.02 -10.43 0.46
N VAL A 67 7.17 -11.08 -0.34
CA VAL A 67 6.10 -10.39 -1.07
C VAL A 67 5.14 -9.70 -0.09
N LEU A 68 4.74 -10.40 0.97
CA LEU A 68 3.88 -9.86 2.03
C LEU A 68 4.55 -8.69 2.77
N GLY A 69 5.81 -8.86 3.16
CA GLY A 69 6.60 -7.81 3.81
C GLY A 69 6.76 -6.56 2.94
N HIS A 70 7.18 -6.72 1.69
CA HIS A 70 7.33 -5.60 0.75
C HIS A 70 6.00 -4.90 0.46
N THR A 71 4.89 -5.63 0.40
CA THR A 71 3.57 -5.00 0.26
C THR A 71 3.31 -4.06 1.44
N GLY A 72 3.61 -4.49 2.67
CA GLY A 72 3.55 -3.64 3.86
C GLY A 72 4.45 -2.42 3.79
N GLU A 73 5.74 -2.62 3.48
CA GLU A 73 6.73 -1.54 3.35
C GLU A 73 6.31 -0.49 2.32
N ARG A 74 5.76 -0.93 1.19
CA ARG A 74 5.28 -0.03 0.13
C ARG A 74 4.06 0.76 0.54
N THR A 75 3.12 0.13 1.24
CA THR A 75 1.99 0.84 1.84
C THR A 75 2.48 1.92 2.79
N VAL A 76 3.41 1.59 3.69
CA VAL A 76 4.02 2.57 4.61
C VAL A 76 4.67 3.72 3.84
N ALA A 77 5.48 3.43 2.81
CA ALA A 77 6.13 4.46 2.02
C ALA A 77 5.13 5.37 1.26
N ALA A 78 4.02 4.82 0.76
CA ALA A 78 2.96 5.62 0.15
C ALA A 78 2.28 6.54 1.19
N LEU A 79 2.03 6.05 2.40
CA LEU A 79 1.47 6.85 3.49
C LEU A 79 2.46 7.91 4.00
N GLU A 80 3.75 7.60 4.05
CA GLU A 80 4.81 8.57 4.33
C GLU A 80 4.85 9.67 3.27
N ALA A 81 4.68 9.33 1.99
CA ALA A 81 4.60 10.32 0.91
C ALA A 81 3.40 11.26 1.08
N MET A 82 2.23 10.73 1.44
CA MET A 82 1.05 11.55 1.78
C MET A 82 1.34 12.47 2.96
N SER A 83 2.00 11.98 4.02
CA SER A 83 2.43 12.80 5.16
C SER A 83 3.38 13.92 4.72
N THR A 84 4.34 13.65 3.84
CA THR A 84 5.22 14.67 3.27
C THR A 84 4.44 15.72 2.51
N ILE A 85 3.50 15.31 1.64
CA ILE A 85 2.64 16.23 0.89
C ILE A 85 1.85 17.14 1.84
N CYS A 86 1.22 16.58 2.87
CA CYS A 86 0.47 17.35 3.87
C CYS A 86 1.31 18.41 4.61
N ASN A 87 2.60 18.14 4.81
CA ASN A 87 3.51 19.03 5.52
C ASN A 87 4.13 20.10 4.62
N ASP A 88 4.30 19.79 3.33
CA ASP A 88 4.97 20.68 2.37
C ASP A 88 3.99 21.60 1.63
N ASP A 89 2.70 21.24 1.54
CA ASP A 89 1.74 21.90 0.66
C ASP A 89 0.33 21.98 1.28
N ALA A 90 -0.11 23.19 1.61
CA ALA A 90 -1.36 23.42 2.34
C ALA A 90 -2.61 23.08 1.49
N ASP A 91 -2.54 23.31 0.17
CA ASP A 91 -3.68 23.04 -0.72
C ASP A 91 -3.91 21.53 -0.83
N TYR A 92 -2.84 20.75 -1.02
CA TYR A 92 -2.94 19.28 -1.03
C TYR A 92 -3.25 18.69 0.36
N LYS A 93 -2.87 19.37 1.44
CA LYS A 93 -3.28 18.96 2.79
C LYS A 93 -4.80 19.00 2.95
N GLU A 94 -5.46 20.05 2.46
CA GLU A 94 -6.93 20.15 2.51
C GLU A 94 -7.59 19.02 1.71
N GLU A 95 -7.05 18.69 0.53
CA GLU A 95 -7.55 17.57 -0.27
C GLU A 95 -7.34 16.22 0.41
N LEU A 96 -6.15 15.96 0.97
CA LEU A 96 -5.85 14.74 1.71
C LEU A 96 -6.64 14.62 3.02
N ALA A 97 -7.04 15.73 3.64
CA ALA A 97 -7.90 15.72 4.81
C ALA A 97 -9.31 15.17 4.52
N ASN A 98 -9.78 15.29 3.26
CA ASN A 98 -11.08 14.79 2.82
C ASN A 98 -11.09 13.27 2.54
N ILE A 99 -9.92 12.63 2.48
CA ILE A 99 -9.80 11.20 2.24
C ILE A 99 -10.17 10.43 3.51
N THR A 100 -11.11 9.49 3.37
CA THR A 100 -11.64 8.66 4.47
C THR A 100 -11.23 7.19 4.36
N SER A 101 -10.85 6.75 3.16
CA SER A 101 -10.48 5.35 2.89
C SER A 101 -9.27 5.28 1.96
N ILE A 102 -8.33 4.39 2.29
CA ILE A 102 -7.28 3.95 1.36
C ILE A 102 -7.36 2.43 1.26
N VAL A 103 -7.56 1.93 0.05
CA VAL A 103 -7.60 0.51 -0.26
C VAL A 103 -6.35 0.14 -1.03
N VAL A 104 -5.57 -0.79 -0.49
CA VAL A 104 -4.36 -1.31 -1.15
C VAL A 104 -4.63 -2.72 -1.64
N LYS A 105 -4.42 -2.94 -2.94
CA LYS A 105 -4.48 -4.26 -3.58
C LYS A 105 -3.25 -4.46 -4.45
N PRO A 106 -2.76 -5.70 -4.65
CA PRO A 106 -1.63 -5.93 -5.54
C PRO A 106 -2.05 -5.70 -6.99
N LYS A 107 -1.08 -5.40 -7.86
CA LYS A 107 -1.26 -5.63 -9.28
C LYS A 107 -1.30 -7.13 -9.57
N ALA A 108 -2.02 -7.52 -10.62
CA ALA A 108 -2.23 -8.94 -10.94
C ALA A 108 -0.94 -9.68 -11.32
N LYS A 109 0.01 -8.98 -11.98
CA LYS A 109 1.28 -9.55 -12.39
C LYS A 109 2.41 -9.11 -11.47
N PHE A 110 3.19 -10.07 -10.97
CA PHE A 110 4.30 -9.80 -10.05
C PHE A 110 5.42 -8.94 -10.68
N ASP A 111 5.61 -9.04 -12.00
CA ASP A 111 6.62 -8.28 -12.74
C ASP A 111 6.21 -6.82 -13.01
N ASP A 112 4.94 -6.46 -12.78
CA ASP A 112 4.49 -5.07 -12.83
C ASP A 112 4.97 -4.32 -11.57
N SER A 113 6.02 -3.54 -11.75
CA SER A 113 6.82 -3.01 -10.65
C SER A 113 6.34 -1.67 -10.10
N LYS A 114 5.55 -0.92 -10.88
CA LYS A 114 5.12 0.43 -10.53
C LYS A 114 3.74 0.38 -9.91
N SER A 115 3.57 1.08 -8.79
CA SER A 115 2.22 1.28 -8.24
C SER A 115 1.43 2.25 -9.10
N GLU A 116 0.13 2.02 -9.16
CA GLU A 116 -0.84 2.95 -9.74
C GLU A 116 -1.77 3.44 -8.63
N PHE A 117 -2.26 4.66 -8.82
CA PHE A 117 -3.11 5.36 -7.86
C PHE A 117 -4.34 5.86 -8.59
N SER A 118 -5.49 5.73 -7.93
CA SER A 118 -6.75 6.29 -8.42
C SER A 118 -7.57 6.79 -7.25
N ILE A 119 -8.44 7.76 -7.49
CA ILE A 119 -9.36 8.32 -6.49
C ILE A 119 -10.80 8.20 -7.00
N ASP A 120 -11.70 7.78 -6.10
CA ASP A 120 -13.15 7.80 -6.32
C ASP A 120 -13.82 8.40 -5.08
N GLY A 121 -14.30 9.64 -5.21
CA GLY A 121 -14.81 10.41 -4.09
C GLY A 121 -13.73 10.60 -3.01
N THR A 122 -13.96 10.02 -1.82
CA THR A 122 -13.07 10.10 -0.66
C THR A 122 -12.22 8.85 -0.46
N GLU A 123 -12.18 7.94 -1.44
CA GLU A 123 -11.39 6.72 -1.40
C GLU A 123 -10.23 6.77 -2.40
N ILE A 124 -9.01 6.53 -1.92
CA ILE A 124 -7.84 6.27 -2.77
C ILE A 124 -7.64 4.77 -2.89
N THR A 125 -7.55 4.27 -4.12
CA THR A 125 -7.07 2.91 -4.39
C THR A 125 -5.60 2.96 -4.78
N ILE A 126 -4.79 2.12 -4.13
CA ILE A 126 -3.39 1.88 -4.47
C ILE A 126 -3.27 0.48 -5.05
N GLU A 127 -3.00 0.40 -6.35
CA GLU A 127 -2.62 -0.84 -7.03
C GLU A 127 -1.12 -1.03 -6.88
N SER A 128 -0.71 -1.78 -5.86
CA SER A 128 0.69 -1.93 -5.47
C SER A 128 1.45 -2.83 -6.43
N GLY A 129 2.47 -2.27 -7.10
CA GLY A 129 3.49 -3.06 -7.78
C GLY A 129 4.47 -3.70 -6.79
N HIS A 130 5.44 -4.50 -7.25
CA HIS A 130 6.28 -5.29 -6.33
C HIS A 130 7.80 -5.04 -6.38
N ARG A 131 8.34 -4.54 -7.50
CA ARG A 131 9.79 -4.70 -7.79
C ARG A 131 10.69 -3.50 -7.51
N MET A 132 10.20 -2.25 -7.53
CA MET A 132 11.09 -1.07 -7.64
C MET A 132 10.90 0.03 -6.60
N THR A 133 9.66 0.41 -6.34
CA THR A 133 9.32 1.57 -5.51
C THR A 133 9.35 1.26 -4.01
N ARG A 134 10.32 1.79 -3.24
CA ARG A 134 10.33 1.65 -1.76
C ARG A 134 10.51 2.96 -1.03
N SER A 135 10.78 4.05 -1.74
CA SER A 135 10.96 5.36 -1.13
C SER A 135 9.67 6.16 -1.20
N ALA A 136 9.36 6.90 -0.14
CA ALA A 136 8.23 7.82 -0.13
C ALA A 136 8.28 8.83 -1.29
N SER A 137 9.47 9.32 -1.66
CA SER A 137 9.62 10.31 -2.74
C SER A 137 9.12 9.80 -4.09
N ASP A 138 9.19 8.50 -4.34
CA ASP A 138 8.73 7.91 -5.60
C ASP A 138 7.20 7.93 -5.73
N PHE A 139 6.48 8.13 -4.61
CA PHE A 139 5.02 8.16 -4.56
C PHE A 139 4.44 9.58 -4.49
N VAL A 140 5.24 10.61 -4.21
CA VAL A 140 4.77 11.99 -4.06
C VAL A 140 4.08 12.49 -5.33
N GLU A 141 4.76 12.46 -6.47
CA GLU A 141 4.20 12.97 -7.73
C GLU A 141 2.96 12.18 -8.20
N PRO A 142 2.95 10.82 -8.18
CA PRO A 142 1.74 10.06 -8.49
C PRO A 142 0.55 10.38 -7.59
N ILE A 143 0.77 10.63 -6.30
CA ILE A 143 -0.31 10.96 -5.36
C ILE A 143 -0.82 12.38 -5.61
N LYS A 144 0.07 13.35 -5.85
CA LYS A 144 -0.34 14.72 -6.20
C LYS A 144 -1.18 14.73 -7.48
N ALA A 145 -0.85 13.91 -8.47
CA ALA A 145 -1.59 13.82 -9.73
C ALA A 145 -3.05 13.31 -9.62
N LEU A 146 -3.50 12.91 -8.41
CA LEU A 146 -4.90 12.53 -8.17
C LEU A 146 -5.84 13.73 -8.02
N PHE A 147 -5.29 14.91 -7.72
CA PHE A 147 -6.02 16.15 -7.45
C PHE A 147 -5.73 17.19 -8.55
#